data_AF-A0A2E9JL53-F1
#
_entry.id   AF-A0A2E9JL53-F1
#
_cell.length_a   1.000
_cell.length_b   1.000
_cell.length_c   1.000
_cell.angle_alpha   90.00
_cell.angle_beta   90.00
_cell.angle_gamma   90.00
#
_symmetry.space_group_name_H-M   'P 1'
#
loop_
_entity.id
_entity.type
_entity.pdbx_description
1 polymer ?
#
loop_
_entity_poly.entity_id
_entity_poly.type
_entity_poly.pdbx_seq_one_letter_code
_entity_poly.pdbx_strand_id
1 'polypeptide(L)'
;MQATEVSDAMLEEFASEAAERFTVQAGLATWITPQPNGRSCESCHGESLFATGSHYKTGELIEPMAPSVNPERLTERRKINKWFLRNCKWTYGRECTAQEKGDILLWLSQQ
;
A
#
# COMPACT_ATOMS: atom_id res chain seq x y z
N MET A 1 -6.83 3.82 -15.69
CA MET A 1 -5.46 3.76 -16.25
C MET A 1 -4.68 2.94 -15.26
N GLN A 2 -4.09 1.86 -15.76
CA GLN A 2 -4.09 0.54 -15.11
C GLN A 2 -2.83 0.32 -14.28
N ALA A 3 -2.92 -0.62 -13.35
CA ALA A 3 -1.77 -1.30 -12.77
C ALA A 3 -0.71 -1.60 -13.85
N THR A 4 0.56 -1.48 -13.46
CA THR A 4 1.69 -1.86 -14.31
C THR A 4 1.76 -3.38 -14.42
N GLU A 5 2.41 -3.91 -15.45
CA GLU A 5 2.69 -5.35 -15.57
C GLU A 5 3.34 -5.93 -14.30
N VAL A 6 4.14 -5.12 -13.60
CA VAL A 6 4.76 -5.49 -12.32
C VAL A 6 3.72 -5.65 -11.22
N SER A 7 2.83 -4.68 -11.04
CA SER A 7 1.77 -4.77 -10.03
C SER A 7 0.73 -5.84 -10.37
N ASP A 8 0.43 -6.07 -11.66
CA ASP A 8 -0.47 -7.15 -12.09
C ASP A 8 0.11 -8.52 -11.74
N ALA A 9 1.37 -8.76 -12.10
CA ALA A 9 2.05 -10.01 -11.75
C ALA A 9 2.17 -10.21 -10.22
N MET A 10 2.27 -9.13 -9.45
CA MET A 10 2.27 -9.22 -7.98
C MET A 10 0.88 -9.53 -7.43
N LEU A 11 -0.18 -8.98 -8.02
CA LEU A 11 -1.56 -9.32 -7.66
C LEU A 11 -1.86 -10.79 -7.93
N GLU A 12 -1.45 -11.33 -9.08
CA GLU A 12 -1.60 -12.75 -9.39
C GLU A 12 -0.88 -13.65 -8.37
N GLU A 13 0.35 -13.29 -7.99
CA GLU A 13 1.11 -14.01 -6.97
C GLU A 13 0.40 -13.99 -5.61
N PHE A 14 -0.01 -12.81 -5.13
CA PHE A 14 -0.74 -12.72 -3.87
C PHE A 14 -2.06 -13.48 -3.91
N ALA A 15 -2.74 -13.51 -5.06
CA ALA A 15 -4.01 -14.20 -5.22
C ALA A 15 -3.88 -15.72 -5.03
N SER A 16 -2.71 -16.30 -5.30
CA SER A 16 -2.45 -17.73 -5.07
C SER A 16 -2.44 -18.14 -3.59
N GLU A 17 -2.21 -17.17 -2.69
CA GLU A 17 -2.16 -17.35 -1.24
C GLU A 17 -3.33 -16.65 -0.51
N ALA A 18 -4.18 -15.93 -1.25
CA ALA A 18 -5.31 -15.21 -0.72
C ALA A 18 -6.48 -16.15 -0.41
N ALA A 19 -7.22 -15.84 0.65
CA ALA A 19 -8.42 -16.59 0.98
C ALA A 19 -9.62 -16.18 0.10
N GLU A 20 -9.64 -14.90 -0.31
CA GLU A 20 -10.73 -14.28 -1.04
C GLU A 20 -10.21 -13.44 -2.20
N ARG A 21 -11.11 -13.00 -3.08
CA ARG A 21 -10.75 -12.06 -4.14
C ARG A 21 -10.43 -10.69 -3.54
N PHE A 22 -9.45 -10.02 -4.11
CA PHE A 22 -9.12 -8.66 -3.69
C PHE A 22 -10.23 -7.68 -4.01
N THR A 23 -10.44 -6.71 -3.13
CA THR A 23 -11.41 -5.63 -3.32
C THR A 23 -10.80 -4.28 -2.99
N VAL A 24 -11.21 -3.26 -3.74
CA VAL A 24 -10.79 -1.87 -3.47
C VAL A 24 -11.28 -1.38 -2.11
N GLN A 25 -12.45 -1.86 -1.68
CA GLN A 25 -13.03 -1.53 -0.38
C GLN A 25 -12.19 -2.08 0.78
N ALA A 26 -11.73 -3.33 0.69
CA ALA A 26 -10.85 -3.91 1.69
C ALA A 26 -9.48 -3.21 1.70
N GLY A 27 -8.95 -2.83 0.54
CA GLY A 27 -7.70 -2.07 0.43
C GLY A 27 -7.78 -0.72 1.14
N LEU A 28 -8.84 0.06 0.86
CA LEU A 28 -9.10 1.32 1.54
C LEU A 28 -9.29 1.13 3.05
N ALA A 29 -10.10 0.15 3.46
CA ALA A 29 -10.34 -0.12 4.88
C ALA A 29 -9.03 -0.46 5.62
N THR A 30 -8.17 -1.28 5.02
CA THR A 30 -6.86 -1.65 5.54
C THR A 30 -5.91 -0.45 5.64
N TRP A 31 -6.03 0.50 4.69
CA TRP A 31 -5.20 1.70 4.65
C TRP A 31 -5.51 2.68 5.80
N ILE A 32 -6.80 2.93 6.05
CA ILE A 32 -7.26 3.97 6.97
C ILE A 32 -7.40 3.48 8.41
N THR A 33 -7.64 2.18 8.63
CA THR A 33 -7.94 1.64 9.97
C THR A 33 -6.74 1.74 10.91
N PRO A 34 -6.85 2.47 12.04
CA PRO A 34 -5.81 2.52 13.05
C PRO A 34 -5.63 1.16 13.74
N GLN A 35 -4.38 0.78 13.94
CA GLN A 35 -4.00 -0.40 14.71
C GLN A 35 -3.96 -0.08 16.22
N PRO A 36 -3.85 -1.07 17.12
CA PRO A 36 -3.84 -0.83 18.57
C PRO A 36 -2.74 0.13 19.06
N ASN A 37 -1.68 0.32 18.28
CA ASN A 37 -0.62 1.29 18.53
C ASN A 37 -0.94 2.72 18.04
N GLY A 38 -2.17 2.96 17.57
CA GLY A 38 -2.66 4.23 17.05
C GLY A 38 -2.22 4.58 15.63
N ARG A 39 -1.50 3.69 14.93
CA ARG A 39 -0.97 3.96 13.58
C ARG A 39 -1.84 3.37 12.50
N SER A 40 -1.89 4.07 11.37
CA SER A 40 -2.44 3.60 10.09
C SER A 40 -1.44 3.92 8.97
N CYS A 41 -1.75 3.54 7.73
CA CYS A 41 -0.94 3.93 6.57
C CYS A 41 -0.94 5.46 6.39
N GLU A 42 -2.05 6.12 6.73
CA GLU A 42 -2.22 7.58 6.67
C GLU A 42 -1.29 8.31 7.65
N SER A 43 -0.81 7.66 8.71
CA SER A 43 0.14 8.28 9.65
C SER A 43 1.42 8.81 8.96
N CYS A 44 1.80 8.23 7.82
CA CYS A 44 2.91 8.72 7.00
C CYS A 44 2.45 9.27 5.64
N HIS A 45 1.42 8.67 5.04
CA HIS A 45 1.01 9.00 3.67
C HIS A 45 -0.09 10.07 3.59
N GLY A 46 -0.66 10.48 4.72
CA GLY A 46 -1.81 11.39 4.78
C GLY A 46 -3.11 10.76 4.28
N GLU A 47 -4.19 11.53 4.42
CA GLU A 47 -5.54 11.15 3.94
C GLU A 47 -5.66 11.21 2.41
N SER A 48 -4.85 12.06 1.76
CA SER A 48 -4.84 12.24 0.31
C SER A 48 -3.55 11.69 -0.31
N LEU A 49 -3.68 10.62 -1.09
CA LEU A 49 -2.55 10.01 -1.81
C LEU A 49 -2.08 10.81 -3.03
N PHE A 50 -2.83 11.85 -3.41
CA PHE A 50 -2.48 12.81 -4.45
C PHE A 50 -1.52 13.89 -3.93
N ALA A 51 -1.43 14.04 -2.61
CA ALA A 51 -0.56 15.00 -1.95
C ALA A 51 0.71 14.32 -1.41
N THR A 52 1.73 15.14 -1.15
CA THR A 52 2.94 14.72 -0.47
C THR A 52 2.62 14.35 0.98
N GLY A 53 3.06 13.16 1.40
CA GLY A 53 3.04 12.74 2.80
C GLY A 53 4.33 13.12 3.54
N SER A 54 4.45 12.70 4.79
CA SER A 54 5.66 12.92 5.59
C SER A 54 5.86 11.77 6.56
N HIS A 55 7.09 11.26 6.66
CA HIS A 55 7.40 10.15 7.55
C HIS A 55 7.16 10.56 9.02
N TYR A 56 6.28 9.82 9.69
CA TYR A 56 5.75 10.15 11.02
C TYR A 56 6.81 10.53 12.07
N LYS A 57 8.01 9.92 12.02
CA LYS A 57 9.08 10.20 13.00
C LYS A 57 10.10 11.25 12.57
N THR A 58 10.43 11.30 11.28
CA THR A 58 11.59 12.07 10.79
C THR A 58 11.18 13.37 10.10
N GLY A 59 9.91 13.49 9.71
CA GLY A 59 9.44 14.62 8.92
C GLY A 59 9.86 14.58 7.44
N GLU A 60 10.63 13.56 7.03
CA GLU A 60 11.07 13.41 5.64
C GLU A 60 9.86 13.32 4.71
N LEU A 61 9.88 14.11 3.64
CA LEU A 61 8.79 14.15 2.67
C LEU A 61 8.68 12.80 1.93
N ILE A 62 7.44 12.39 1.69
CA ILE A 62 7.10 11.19 0.94
C ILE A 62 6.29 11.65 -0.27
N GLU A 63 6.82 11.47 -1.47
CA GLU A 63 6.11 11.79 -2.72
C GLU A 63 4.72 11.15 -2.79
N PRO A 64 3.76 11.73 -3.54
CA PRO A 64 2.42 11.17 -3.71
C PRO A 64 2.43 9.68 -4.04
N MET A 65 1.48 8.94 -3.46
CA MET A 65 1.37 7.49 -3.63
C MET A 65 0.44 7.12 -4.78
N ALA A 66 -0.47 8.01 -5.18
CA ALA A 66 -1.38 7.81 -6.30
C ALA A 66 -0.60 7.72 -7.64
N PRO A 67 -0.65 6.58 -8.37
CA PRO A 67 -0.02 6.46 -9.68
C PRO A 67 -0.51 7.47 -10.71
N SER A 68 -1.74 7.98 -10.56
CA SER A 68 -2.29 9.04 -11.41
C SER A 68 -1.49 10.37 -11.35
N VAL A 69 -0.80 10.64 -10.24
CA VAL A 69 0.04 11.83 -10.03
C VAL A 69 1.53 11.47 -10.06
N ASN A 70 1.89 10.27 -9.61
CA ASN A 70 3.27 9.79 -9.60
C ASN A 70 3.37 8.43 -10.33
N PRO A 71 3.57 8.43 -11.66
CA PRO A 71 3.62 7.22 -12.48
C PRO A 71 4.77 6.25 -12.15
N GLU A 72 5.76 6.67 -11.36
CA GLU A 72 6.82 5.77 -10.87
C GLU A 72 6.36 4.88 -9.71
N ARG A 73 5.16 5.09 -9.17
CA ARG A 73 4.59 4.24 -8.14
C ARG A 73 4.17 2.90 -8.72
N LEU A 74 4.39 1.85 -7.93
CA LEU A 74 3.99 0.47 -8.23
C LEU A 74 4.64 -0.14 -9.48
N THR A 75 5.79 0.39 -9.94
CA THR A 75 6.53 -0.10 -11.12
C THR A 75 7.70 -1.02 -10.78
N GLU A 76 8.20 -0.99 -9.54
CA GLU A 76 9.39 -1.74 -9.13
C GLU A 76 9.09 -2.78 -8.04
N ARG A 77 9.06 -4.06 -8.42
CA ARG A 77 8.75 -5.20 -7.52
C ARG A 77 9.57 -5.16 -6.23
N ARG A 78 10.89 -4.96 -6.34
CA ARG A 78 11.79 -4.90 -5.18
C ARG A 78 11.43 -3.75 -4.23
N LYS A 79 11.01 -2.60 -4.78
CA LYS A 79 10.62 -1.42 -4.00
C LYS A 79 9.29 -1.65 -3.29
N ILE A 80 8.31 -2.25 -3.99
CA ILE A 80 7.00 -2.62 -3.41
C ILE A 80 7.21 -3.60 -2.25
N ASN A 81 7.91 -4.71 -2.48
CA ASN A 81 8.16 -5.73 -1.45
C ASN A 81 8.90 -5.16 -0.23
N LYS A 82 9.93 -4.33 -0.46
CA LYS A 82 10.67 -3.66 0.63
C LYS A 82 9.74 -2.82 1.50
N TRP A 83 8.86 -2.02 0.89
CA TRP A 83 8.00 -1.10 1.62
C TRP A 83 6.80 -1.79 2.26
N PHE A 84 6.22 -2.81 1.63
CA PHE A 84 5.24 -3.66 2.33
C PHE A 84 5.83 -4.28 3.58
N LEU A 85 7.03 -4.88 3.48
CA LEU A 85 7.69 -5.46 4.64
C LEU A 85 7.87 -4.46 5.79
N ARG A 86 8.41 -3.27 5.50
CA ARG A 86 8.71 -2.25 6.51
C ARG A 86 7.45 -1.61 7.08
N ASN A 87 6.53 -1.19 6.21
CA ASN A 87 5.35 -0.44 6.61
C ASN A 87 4.36 -1.34 7.35
N CYS A 88 4.16 -2.59 6.90
CA CYS A 88 3.34 -3.54 7.64
C CYS A 88 3.92 -3.80 9.03
N LYS A 89 5.23 -4.06 9.15
CA LYS A 89 5.86 -4.25 10.48
C LYS A 89 5.73 -3.02 11.37
N TRP A 90 5.82 -1.82 10.80
CA TRP A 90 5.72 -0.58 11.57
C TRP A 90 4.29 -0.27 12.04
N THR A 91 3.30 -0.50 11.17
CA THR A 91 1.87 -0.23 11.43
C THR A 91 1.23 -1.35 12.24
N TYR A 92 1.35 -2.60 11.77
CA TYR A 92 0.69 -3.78 12.33
C TYR A 92 1.54 -4.54 13.37
N GLY A 93 2.84 -4.27 13.45
CA GLY A 93 3.75 -5.08 14.29
C GLY A 93 4.06 -6.47 13.72
N ARG A 94 3.57 -6.77 12.52
CA ARG A 94 3.76 -8.04 11.79
C ARG A 94 3.83 -7.78 10.29
N GLU A 95 4.16 -8.80 9.52
CA GLU A 95 4.00 -8.72 8.07
C GLU A 95 2.51 -8.77 7.70
N CYS A 96 2.17 -8.03 6.63
CA CYS A 96 0.85 -8.17 6.05
C CYS A 96 0.72 -9.54 5.38
N THR A 97 -0.48 -10.12 5.44
CA THR A 97 -0.83 -11.34 4.71
C THR A 97 -0.84 -11.07 3.20
N ALA A 98 -0.87 -12.14 2.39
CA ALA A 98 -1.06 -12.00 0.94
C ALA A 98 -2.38 -11.29 0.61
N GLN A 99 -3.45 -11.61 1.37
CA GLN A 99 -4.75 -10.93 1.27
C GLN A 99 -4.62 -9.41 1.45
N GLU A 100 -4.06 -8.97 2.58
CA GLU A 100 -3.88 -7.55 2.90
C GLU A 100 -3.01 -6.83 1.86
N LYS A 101 -1.92 -7.46 1.39
CA LYS A 101 -1.04 -6.90 0.36
C LYS A 101 -1.77 -6.74 -0.98
N GLY A 102 -2.54 -7.76 -1.38
CA GLY A 102 -3.30 -7.73 -2.63
C GLY A 102 -4.41 -6.68 -2.61
N ASP A 103 -5.16 -6.59 -1.52
CA ASP A 103 -6.20 -5.57 -1.32
C ASP A 103 -5.62 -4.15 -1.37
N ILE A 104 -4.53 -3.89 -0.65
CA ILE A 104 -3.84 -2.59 -0.68
C ILE A 104 -3.32 -2.28 -2.08
N LEU A 105 -2.66 -3.24 -2.74
CA LEU A 105 -2.05 -3.01 -4.05
C LEU A 105 -3.10 -2.74 -5.14
N LEU A 106 -4.22 -3.48 -5.11
CA LEU A 106 -5.34 -3.28 -6.03
C LEU A 106 -6.01 -1.92 -5.82
N TRP A 107 -6.18 -1.51 -4.57
CA TRP A 107 -6.73 -0.19 -4.27
C TRP A 107 -5.78 0.91 -4.73
N LEU A 108 -4.49 0.85 -4.35
CA LEU A 108 -3.50 1.85 -4.72
C LEU A 108 -3.32 2.00 -6.23
N SER A 109 -3.46 0.93 -7.02
CA SER A 109 -3.34 0.99 -8.48
C SER A 109 -4.47 1.76 -9.17
N GLN A 110 -5.54 2.09 -8.44
CA GLN A 110 -6.70 2.83 -8.92
C GLN A 110 -6.74 4.28 -8.45
N GLN A 111 -5.71 4.72 -7.73
CA GLN A 111 -5.59 6.07 -7.18
C GLN A 111 -4.95 7.05 -8.17
#